data_AF-A0A7S0W779-F1
#
_entry.id   AF-A0A7S0W779-F1
#
_cell.length_a   1.000
_cell.length_b   1.000
_cell.length_c   1.000
_cell.angle_alpha   90.00
_cell.angle_beta   90.00
_cell.angle_gamma   90.00
#
_symmetry.space_group_name_H-M   'P 1'
#
loop_
_entity.id
_entity.type
_entity.pdbx_description
1 polymer ?
#
loop_
_entity_poly.entity_id
_entity_poly.type
_entity_poly.pdbx_seq_one_letter_code
_entity_poly.pdbx_strand_id
1 'polypeptide(L)'
;GGWGAASTMTLVWSESLSRLDVPRAGTFDTVCAADCLFFEDYHGALIHTISVLLSDSGKAFLYAPLRGGSLDRFLERAKPKFEVERVERYSEAVWKAHEGALEGARA
;
A
#
# COMPACT_ATOMS: atom_id res chain seq x y z
N GLY A 1 11.25 -14.29 20.63
CA GLY A 1 10.54 -13.01 20.50
C GLY A 1 9.07 -13.31 20.44
N GLY A 2 8.31 -12.88 21.44
CA GLY A 2 6.85 -13.07 21.43
C GLY A 2 6.23 -12.13 20.40
N TRP A 3 5.27 -12.63 19.63
CA TRP A 3 4.40 -11.76 18.84
C TRP A 3 3.65 -10.84 19.82
N GLY A 4 3.65 -9.54 19.55
CA GLY A 4 2.92 -8.56 20.36
C GLY A 4 1.41 -8.75 20.28
N ALA A 5 0.68 -7.99 21.10
CA ALA A 5 -0.78 -7.94 21.02
C ALA A 5 -1.22 -7.34 19.66
N ALA A 6 -2.28 -7.90 19.08
CA ALA A 6 -2.91 -7.38 17.87
C ALA A 6 -4.32 -6.88 18.20
N SER A 7 -4.72 -5.78 17.56
CA SER A 7 -6.07 -5.23 17.63
C SER A 7 -6.58 -4.93 16.23
N THR A 8 -7.89 -4.97 16.05
CA THR A 8 -8.55 -4.68 14.77
C THR A 8 -9.49 -3.50 14.93
N MET A 9 -9.62 -2.69 13.89
CA MET A 9 -10.62 -1.63 13.81
C MET A 9 -11.10 -1.47 12.37
N THR A 10 -12.30 -0.95 12.20
CA THR A 10 -12.77 -0.50 10.89
C THR A 10 -12.11 0.83 10.56
N LEU A 11 -11.41 0.89 9.43
CA LEU A 11 -10.83 2.12 8.92
C LEU A 11 -11.32 2.36 7.49
N VAL A 12 -12.00 3.49 7.28
CA VAL A 12 -12.42 3.94 5.95
C VAL A 12 -11.40 4.96 5.46
N TRP A 13 -10.80 4.72 4.29
CA TRP A 13 -9.91 5.69 3.67
C TRP A 13 -10.70 6.96 3.35
N SER A 14 -10.18 8.11 3.77
CA SER A 14 -10.87 9.37 3.59
C SER A 14 -9.87 10.51 3.51
N GLU A 15 -10.19 11.57 2.78
CA GLU A 15 -9.47 12.85 2.85
C GLU A 15 -9.88 13.67 4.09
N SER A 16 -10.89 13.20 4.84
CA SER A 16 -11.42 13.83 6.06
C SER A 16 -11.24 12.91 7.28
N LEU A 17 -10.07 12.29 7.43
CA LEU A 17 -9.78 11.37 8.55
C LEU A 17 -9.97 11.97 9.93
N SER A 18 -9.78 13.28 10.08
CA SER A 18 -10.01 14.00 11.34
C SER A 18 -11.45 13.89 11.86
N ARG A 19 -12.40 13.47 11.01
CA ARG A 19 -13.81 13.25 11.37
C ARG A 19 -14.14 11.79 11.68
N LEU A 20 -13.16 10.90 11.58
CA LEU A 20 -13.32 9.47 11.80
C LEU A 20 -12.61 9.07 13.10
N ASP A 21 -13.10 7.98 13.71
CA ASP A 21 -12.41 7.36 14.84
C ASP A 21 -11.22 6.54 14.32
N VAL A 22 -10.07 7.20 14.22
CA VAL A 22 -8.83 6.63 13.68
C VAL A 22 -7.69 6.71 14.70
N PRO A 23 -6.65 5.87 14.57
CA PRO A 23 -5.48 5.97 15.41
C PRO A 23 -4.88 7.37 15.31
N ARG A 24 -4.14 7.78 16.35
CA ARG A 24 -3.50 9.09 16.35
C ARG A 24 -2.61 9.26 15.11
N ALA A 25 -2.53 10.47 14.59
CA ALA A 25 -1.62 10.76 13.49
C ALA A 25 -0.18 10.39 13.89
N GLY A 26 0.59 9.85 12.96
CA GLY A 26 1.99 9.48 13.20
C GLY A 26 2.21 8.25 14.09
N THR A 27 1.19 7.41 14.30
CA THR A 27 1.30 6.26 15.22
C THR A 27 2.14 5.10 14.67
N PHE A 28 2.23 4.95 13.35
CA PHE A 28 2.79 3.74 12.74
C PHE A 28 4.09 4.01 12.00
N ASP A 29 5.15 3.27 12.34
CA ASP A 29 6.40 3.27 11.56
C ASP A 29 6.27 2.51 10.25
N THR A 30 5.25 1.66 10.13
CA THR A 30 5.00 0.88 8.92
C THR A 30 3.51 0.76 8.65
N VAL A 31 3.13 1.07 7.42
CA VAL A 31 1.79 0.81 6.87
C VAL A 31 1.93 -0.15 5.70
N CYS A 32 1.13 -1.19 5.62
CA CYS A 32 1.12 -2.10 4.48
C CYS A 32 -0.28 -2.27 3.89
N ALA A 33 -0.33 -2.43 2.57
CA ALA A 33 -1.57 -2.69 1.84
C ALA A 33 -1.28 -3.59 0.63
N ALA A 34 -2.24 -4.43 0.26
CA ALA A 34 -2.10 -5.36 -0.85
C ALA A 34 -3.37 -5.35 -1.72
N ASP A 35 -3.19 -5.25 -3.03
CA ASP A 35 -4.24 -5.20 -4.06
C ASP A 35 -5.37 -4.18 -3.80
N CYS A 36 -4.99 -2.97 -3.34
CA CYS A 36 -5.93 -1.89 -2.98
C CYS A 36 -6.08 -0.80 -4.05
N LEU A 37 -5.41 -0.93 -5.21
CA LEU A 37 -5.28 0.17 -6.19
C LEU A 37 -6.28 0.10 -7.36
N PHE A 38 -7.20 -0.86 -7.36
CA PHE A 38 -8.14 -1.05 -8.47
C PHE A 38 -9.10 0.13 -8.67
N PHE A 39 -9.61 0.72 -7.58
CA PHE A 39 -10.56 1.82 -7.63
C PHE A 39 -9.85 3.17 -7.52
N GLU A 40 -9.69 3.85 -8.65
CA GLU A 40 -8.92 5.10 -8.77
C GLU A 40 -9.52 6.29 -8.03
N ASP A 41 -10.85 6.29 -7.88
CA ASP A 41 -11.58 7.32 -7.16
C ASP A 41 -11.14 7.40 -5.68
N TYR A 42 -10.60 6.30 -5.13
CA TYR A 42 -10.14 6.24 -3.74
C TYR A 42 -8.63 6.40 -3.58
N HIS A 43 -7.87 6.60 -4.67
CA HIS A 43 -6.42 6.77 -4.57
C HIS A 43 -6.05 7.96 -3.68
N GLY A 44 -6.72 9.10 -3.84
CA GLY A 44 -6.46 10.30 -3.02
C GLY A 44 -6.72 10.05 -1.53
N ALA A 45 -7.87 9.42 -1.22
CA ALA A 45 -8.24 9.04 0.13
C ALA A 45 -7.23 8.07 0.76
N LEU A 46 -6.77 7.06 0.02
CA LEU A 46 -5.77 6.10 0.49
C LEU A 46 -4.42 6.78 0.75
N ILE A 47 -3.93 7.61 -0.19
CA ILE A 47 -2.68 8.37 -0.05
C ILE A 47 -2.74 9.27 1.18
N HIS A 48 -3.84 10.02 1.36
CA HIS A 48 -4.03 10.86 2.53
C HIS A 48 -4.01 10.04 3.83
N THR A 49 -4.71 8.90 3.82
CA THR A 49 -4.74 7.97 4.96
C THR A 49 -3.37 7.47 5.35
N ILE A 50 -2.59 6.97 4.39
CA ILE A 50 -1.22 6.53 4.63
C ILE A 50 -0.39 7.68 5.22
N SER A 51 -0.52 8.91 4.68
CA SER A 51 0.27 10.06 5.13
C SER A 51 -0.04 10.51 6.55
N VAL A 52 -1.29 10.36 7.00
CA VAL A 52 -1.69 10.73 8.37
C VAL A 52 -1.27 9.67 9.37
N LEU A 53 -1.39 8.39 9.00
CA LEU A 53 -1.10 7.28 9.91
C LEU A 53 0.39 7.03 10.11
N LEU A 54 1.21 7.30 9.08
CA LEU A 54 2.66 7.12 9.14
C LEU A 54 3.33 8.15 10.05
N SER A 55 4.30 7.68 10.84
CA SER A 55 5.26 8.54 11.53
C SER A 55 6.15 9.28 10.52
N ASP A 56 6.81 10.37 10.94
CA ASP A 56 7.63 11.22 10.07
C ASP A 56 8.74 10.45 9.33
N SER A 57 9.25 9.35 9.92
CA SER A 57 10.26 8.46 9.33
C SER A 57 9.71 7.09 8.92
N GLY A 58 8.39 6.93 8.94
CA GLY A 58 7.72 5.67 8.64
C GLY A 58 7.77 5.32 7.15
N LYS A 59 7.49 4.05 6.84
CA LYS A 59 7.46 3.53 5.46
C LYS A 59 6.15 2.86 5.13
N ALA A 60 5.65 3.11 3.92
CA ALA A 60 4.53 2.36 3.36
C ALA A 60 5.02 1.27 2.40
N PHE A 61 4.49 0.05 2.54
CA PHE A 61 4.72 -1.05 1.59
C PHE A 61 3.41 -1.41 0.90
N LEU A 62 3.35 -1.16 -0.40
CA LEU A 62 2.18 -1.47 -1.22
C LEU A 62 2.54 -2.56 -2.23
N TYR A 63 1.75 -3.64 -2.21
CA TYR A 63 1.85 -4.71 -3.19
C TYR A 63 0.66 -4.60 -4.13
N ALA A 64 0.89 -4.23 -5.39
CA ALA A 64 -0.18 -4.04 -6.36
C ALA A 64 0.17 -4.67 -7.71
N PRO A 65 -0.77 -5.40 -8.33
CA PRO A 65 -0.58 -5.95 -9.67
C PRO A 65 -0.61 -4.85 -10.74
N LEU A 66 0.05 -5.10 -11.86
CA LEU A 66 -0.01 -4.23 -13.04
C LEU A 66 -1.33 -4.45 -13.77
N ARG A 67 -2.36 -3.70 -13.38
CA ARG A 67 -3.71 -3.78 -13.98
C ARG A 67 -4.13 -2.43 -14.53
N GLY A 68 -4.23 -2.33 -15.86
CA GLY A 68 -4.79 -1.16 -16.54
C GLY A 68 -4.10 0.18 -16.22
N GLY A 69 -2.85 0.17 -15.75
CA GLY A 69 -2.10 1.36 -15.35
C GLY A 69 -2.54 2.00 -14.02
N SER A 70 -3.35 1.32 -13.21
CA SER A 70 -3.85 1.87 -11.94
C SER A 70 -2.72 2.14 -10.94
N LEU A 71 -1.70 1.25 -10.89
CA LEU A 71 -0.49 1.47 -10.10
C LEU A 71 0.22 2.75 -10.54
N ASP A 72 0.45 2.94 -11.84
CA ASP A 72 1.20 4.10 -12.33
C ASP A 72 0.46 5.41 -11.97
N ARG A 73 -0.86 5.45 -12.15
CA ARG A 73 -1.69 6.60 -11.74
C ARG A 73 -1.65 6.86 -10.24
N PHE A 74 -1.65 5.81 -9.42
CA PHE A 74 -1.48 5.94 -7.98
C PHE A 74 -0.11 6.54 -7.63
N LEU A 75 0.97 6.04 -8.23
CA LEU A 75 2.33 6.53 -7.98
C LEU A 75 2.48 8.00 -8.36
N GLU A 76 1.94 8.44 -9.52
CA GLU A 76 1.95 9.85 -9.91
C GLU A 76 1.24 10.75 -8.87
N ARG A 77 0.11 10.28 -8.30
CA ARG A 77 -0.59 11.02 -7.24
C ARG A 77 0.13 11.00 -5.90
N ALA A 78 0.95 9.98 -5.63
CA ALA A 78 1.65 9.80 -4.37
C ALA A 78 2.95 10.61 -4.28
N LYS A 79 3.65 10.85 -5.40
CA LYS A 79 4.92 11.59 -5.48
C LYS A 79 4.95 12.95 -4.74
N PRO A 80 3.89 13.77 -4.73
CA PRO A 80 3.91 15.03 -3.98
C PRO A 80 3.96 14.87 -2.45
N LYS A 81 3.65 13.67 -1.93
CA LYS A 81 3.59 13.38 -0.49
C LYS A 81 4.65 12.39 -0.03
N PHE A 82 5.22 11.60 -0.94
CA PHE A 82 6.13 10.51 -0.60
C PHE A 82 7.30 10.44 -1.57
N GLU A 83 8.46 10.02 -1.06
CA GLU A 83 9.50 9.42 -1.89
C GLU A 83 9.05 8.01 -2.29
N VAL A 84 9.04 7.72 -3.59
CA VAL A 84 8.42 6.51 -4.14
C VAL A 84 9.47 5.67 -4.85
N GLU A 85 9.57 4.40 -4.45
CA GLU A 85 10.37 3.37 -5.11
C GLU A 85 9.46 2.23 -5.59
N ARG A 86 9.68 1.76 -6.82
CA ARG A 86 9.00 0.57 -7.37
C ARG A 86 10.01 -0.56 -7.53
N VAL A 87 9.71 -1.69 -6.88
CA VAL A 87 10.52 -2.91 -6.96
C VAL A 87 9.65 -4.06 -7.46
N GLU A 88 9.98 -4.60 -8.64
CA GLU A 88 9.23 -5.73 -9.22
C GLU A 88 9.71 -7.07 -8.68
N ARG A 89 11.03 -7.26 -8.63
CA ARG A 89 11.67 -8.48 -8.10
C ARG A 89 12.04 -8.31 -6.63
N TYR A 90 11.02 -8.19 -5.79
CA TYR A 90 11.19 -7.98 -4.33
C TYR A 90 11.51 -9.28 -3.56
N SER A 91 11.32 -10.45 -4.16
CA SER A 91 11.63 -11.74 -3.58
C SER A 91 11.95 -12.77 -4.65
N GLU A 92 13.09 -13.46 -4.51
CA GLU A 92 13.51 -14.53 -5.42
C GLU A 92 12.49 -15.68 -5.47
N ALA A 93 11.93 -16.04 -4.32
CA ALA A 93 10.94 -17.11 -4.24
C ALA A 93 9.65 -16.73 -4.97
N VAL A 94 9.20 -15.47 -4.83
CA VAL A 94 8.01 -14.97 -5.52
C VAL A 94 8.27 -14.82 -7.01
N TRP A 95 9.45 -14.33 -7.40
CA TRP A 95 9.83 -14.18 -8.80
C TRP A 95 9.89 -15.51 -9.53
N LYS A 96 10.46 -16.55 -8.89
CA LYS A 96 10.47 -17.91 -9.43
C LYS A 96 9.05 -18.45 -9.64
N ALA A 97 8.13 -18.19 -8.70
CA ALA A 97 6.73 -18.58 -8.85
C ALA A 97 6.05 -17.82 -10.01
N HIS A 98 6.36 -16.54 -10.19
CA HIS A 98 5.90 -15.73 -11.31
C HIS A 98 6.38 -16.29 -12.67
N GLU A 99 7.67 -16.61 -12.81
CA GLU A 99 8.24 -17.19 -14.03
C GLU A 99 7.57 -18.52 -14.38
N GLY A 100 7.40 -19.41 -13.40
CA GLY A 100 6.70 -20.69 -13.61
C GLY A 100 5.23 -20.52 -14.04
N ALA A 101 4.53 -19.52 -13.50
CA ALA A 101 3.15 -19.21 -13.89
C ALA A 101 3.06 -18.70 -15.34
N LEU A 102 4.03 -17.91 -15.80
CA LEU A 102 4.09 -17.42 -17.18
C LEU A 102 4.39 -18.54 -18.18
N GLU A 103 5.25 -19.49 -17.84
CA GLU A 103 5.52 -20.67 -18.65
C GLU A 103 4.27 -21.55 -18.80
N GLY A 104 3.57 -21.82 -17.69
CA GLY A 104 2.35 -22.61 -17.69
C GLY A 104 1.19 -21.97 -18.46
N ALA A 105 1.11 -20.64 -18.52
CA ALA A 105 0.08 -19.94 -19.29
C ALA A 105 0.34 -19.93 -20.82
N ARG A 106 1.54 -20.32 -21.26
CA ARG A 106 1.94 -20.38 -22.67
C ARG A 106 1.80 -21.79 -23.28
N ALA A 107 1.54 -22.80 -22.45
CA ALA A 107 1.33 -24.19 -22.85
C ALA A 107 -0.15 -24.48 -23.10
#